data_AF-A0ABD4KUM0-F1
#
_entry.id   AF-A0ABD4KUM0-F1
#
_cell.length_a   1.000
_cell.length_b   1.000
_cell.length_c   1.000
_cell.angle_alpha   90.00
_cell.angle_beta   90.00
_cell.angle_gamma   90.00
#
_symmetry.space_group_name_H-M   'P 1'
#
loop_
_entity.id
_entity.type
_entity.pdbx_description
1 polymer ?
#
loop_
_entity_poly.entity_id
_entity_poly.type
_entity_poly.pdbx_seq_one_letter_code
_entity_poly.pdbx_strand_id
1 'polypeptide(L)'
;KSQLLYKYQNSPLNVISLGCGFAPDYYALQKYNIDHRLNIQLSYQGLDMSTSWNTARPQIGANCQFRQVDLTRPFSLQGADIVFVCKSFSTMYRNGQGEKFLNQLVSAINNHLTIGSVVVFIDVNLNDFGRDEFHTQVSPIVSSNTQYFFRGSTYTRPNWIEIQSTD
;
A
#
# COMPACT_ATOMS: atom_id res chain seq x y z
N LYS A 1 -15.13 1.75 -12.02
CA LYS A 1 -13.90 1.35 -12.77
C LYS A 1 -12.70 2.09 -12.18
N SER A 2 -11.57 1.42 -11.94
CA SER A 2 -10.38 2.02 -11.35
C SER A 2 -9.70 2.96 -12.34
N GLN A 3 -9.63 4.25 -12.03
CA GLN A 3 -8.89 5.21 -12.85
C GLN A 3 -7.36 4.99 -12.76
N LEU A 4 -6.89 4.38 -11.68
CA LEU A 4 -5.46 4.12 -11.46
C LEU A 4 -4.95 3.00 -12.36
N LEU A 5 -5.61 1.83 -12.33
CA LEU A 5 -5.11 0.64 -13.01
C LEU A 5 -5.27 0.67 -14.53
N TYR A 6 -6.25 1.42 -15.04
CA TYR A 6 -6.43 1.58 -16.49
C TYR A 6 -5.27 2.32 -17.18
N LYS A 7 -4.46 3.09 -16.43
CA LYS A 7 -3.22 3.70 -16.96
C LYS A 7 -2.18 2.65 -17.38
N TYR A 8 -2.27 1.45 -16.83
CA TYR A 8 -1.33 0.36 -17.07
C TYR A 8 -1.89 -0.70 -18.02
N GLN A 9 -3.00 -0.43 -18.72
CA GLN A 9 -3.56 -1.39 -19.67
C GLN A 9 -2.52 -1.78 -20.74
N ASN A 10 -2.31 -3.08 -20.94
CA ASN A 10 -1.25 -3.64 -21.80
C ASN A 10 0.17 -3.18 -21.47
N SER A 11 0.43 -2.74 -20.22
CA SER A 11 1.71 -2.18 -19.80
C SER A 11 2.21 -2.85 -18.51
N PRO A 12 3.52 -2.78 -18.21
CA PRO A 12 4.06 -3.20 -16.92
C PRO A 12 3.54 -2.37 -15.77
N LEU A 13 3.37 -2.99 -14.61
CA LEU A 13 3.05 -2.32 -13.35
C LEU A 13 3.93 -2.89 -12.24
N ASN A 14 4.76 -2.05 -11.63
CA ASN A 14 5.62 -2.42 -10.51
C ASN A 14 4.98 -2.01 -9.17
N VAL A 15 4.78 -2.99 -8.30
CA VAL A 15 4.14 -2.79 -7.00
C VAL A 15 5.08 -3.20 -5.88
N ILE A 16 5.22 -2.33 -4.88
CA ILE A 16 5.85 -2.66 -3.60
C ILE A 16 4.80 -2.59 -2.50
N SER A 17 4.68 -3.64 -1.68
CA SER A 17 3.76 -3.66 -0.53
C SER A 17 4.52 -3.76 0.79
N LEU A 18 4.29 -2.79 1.67
CA LEU A 18 4.89 -2.68 2.99
C LEU A 18 3.99 -3.30 4.08
N GLY A 19 4.51 -4.35 4.72
CA GLY A 19 3.78 -5.25 5.60
C GLY A 19 2.74 -6.06 4.84
N CYS A 20 3.19 -6.71 3.77
CA CYS A 20 2.30 -7.36 2.83
C CYS A 20 1.50 -8.53 3.40
N GLY A 21 1.86 -9.08 4.57
CA GLY A 21 1.18 -10.23 5.15
C GLY A 21 1.12 -11.41 4.18
N PHE A 22 -0.09 -11.90 3.92
CA PHE A 22 -0.39 -12.93 2.92
C PHE A 22 -0.65 -12.37 1.50
N ALA A 23 -0.40 -11.08 1.25
CA ALA A 23 -0.54 -10.35 -0.01
C ALA A 23 -1.99 -10.17 -0.53
N PRO A 24 -2.93 -9.67 0.29
CA PRO A 24 -4.31 -9.43 -0.16
C PRO A 24 -4.41 -8.43 -1.32
N ASP A 25 -3.53 -7.44 -1.35
CA ASP A 25 -3.39 -6.43 -2.40
C ASP A 25 -2.91 -7.05 -3.72
N TYR A 26 -1.95 -7.97 -3.70
CA TYR A 26 -1.58 -8.75 -4.88
C TYR A 26 -2.78 -9.50 -5.47
N TYR A 27 -3.52 -10.24 -4.62
CA TYR A 27 -4.70 -10.97 -5.07
C TYR A 27 -5.79 -10.04 -5.63
N ALA A 28 -6.01 -8.89 -4.98
CA ALA A 28 -6.96 -7.89 -5.46
C ALA A 28 -6.56 -7.32 -6.82
N LEU A 29 -5.28 -6.98 -7.00
CA LEU A 29 -4.73 -6.51 -8.28
C LEU A 29 -4.88 -7.55 -9.38
N GLN A 30 -4.51 -8.80 -9.12
CA GLN A 30 -4.65 -9.90 -10.08
C GLN A 30 -6.12 -10.10 -10.48
N LYS A 31 -7.01 -10.18 -9.49
CA LYS A 31 -8.45 -10.33 -9.74
C LYS A 31 -8.97 -9.17 -10.58
N TYR A 32 -8.64 -7.93 -10.23
CA TYR A 32 -9.07 -6.75 -10.98
C TYR A 32 -8.56 -6.75 -12.43
N ASN A 33 -7.29 -7.12 -12.62
CA ASN A 33 -6.67 -7.23 -13.94
C ASN A 33 -7.39 -8.27 -14.82
N ILE A 34 -7.74 -9.43 -14.26
CA ILE A 34 -8.46 -10.52 -14.95
C ILE A 34 -9.90 -10.10 -15.26
N ASP A 35 -10.65 -9.66 -14.25
CA ASP A 35 -12.07 -9.32 -14.36
C ASP A 35 -12.32 -8.21 -15.39
N HIS A 36 -11.34 -7.31 -15.56
CA HIS A 36 -11.42 -6.20 -16.51
C HIS A 36 -10.55 -6.36 -17.76
N ARG A 37 -9.89 -7.52 -17.94
CA ARG A 37 -9.04 -7.84 -19.11
C ARG A 37 -8.03 -6.73 -19.42
N LEU A 38 -7.38 -6.19 -18.39
CA LEU A 38 -6.46 -5.06 -18.58
C LEU A 38 -5.10 -5.50 -19.15
N ASN A 39 -4.77 -6.79 -19.05
CA ASN A 39 -3.52 -7.36 -19.55
C ASN A 39 -2.28 -6.62 -18.98
N ILE A 40 -2.35 -6.23 -17.71
CA ILE A 40 -1.24 -5.63 -16.97
C ILE A 40 -0.18 -6.70 -16.71
N GLN A 41 1.08 -6.39 -17.00
CA GLN A 41 2.23 -7.22 -16.61
C GLN A 41 2.65 -6.84 -15.18
N LEU A 42 2.01 -7.47 -14.19
CA LEU A 42 2.23 -7.15 -12.78
C LEU A 42 3.57 -7.71 -12.29
N SER A 43 4.44 -6.84 -11.79
CA SER A 43 5.64 -7.17 -11.01
C SER A 43 5.41 -6.74 -9.56
N TYR A 44 5.47 -7.69 -8.62
CA TYR A 44 5.10 -7.47 -7.23
C TYR A 44 6.23 -7.83 -6.27
N GLN A 45 6.52 -6.93 -5.33
CA GLN A 45 7.44 -7.17 -4.23
C GLN A 45 6.76 -6.89 -2.87
N GLY A 46 6.56 -7.94 -2.08
CA GLY A 46 6.08 -7.83 -0.71
C GLY A 46 7.24 -7.72 0.29
N LEU A 47 7.24 -6.71 1.14
CA LEU A 47 8.18 -6.52 2.24
C LEU A 47 7.46 -6.76 3.56
N ASP A 48 7.89 -7.75 4.34
CA ASP A 48 7.26 -8.08 5.62
C ASP A 48 8.26 -8.74 6.56
N MET A 49 8.25 -8.41 7.85
CA MET A 49 9.17 -9.01 8.81
C MET A 49 8.79 -10.47 9.15
N SER A 50 7.51 -10.82 9.02
CA SER A 50 6.97 -12.14 9.36
C SER A 50 7.01 -13.10 8.17
N THR A 51 7.41 -14.33 8.46
CA THR A 51 7.36 -15.47 7.55
C THR A 51 6.13 -16.35 7.79
N SER A 52 5.32 -16.07 8.81
CA SER A 52 4.12 -16.86 9.17
C SER A 52 3.08 -16.92 8.03
N TRP A 53 3.13 -15.97 7.11
CA TRP A 53 2.21 -15.90 5.98
C TRP A 53 2.65 -16.72 4.77
N ASN A 54 3.84 -17.34 4.79
CA ASN A 54 4.41 -18.02 3.63
C ASN A 54 3.48 -19.08 3.01
N THR A 55 2.69 -19.78 3.83
CA THR A 55 1.75 -20.81 3.36
C THR A 55 0.52 -20.22 2.66
N ALA A 56 0.19 -18.95 2.91
CA ALA A 56 -0.95 -18.25 2.33
C ALA A 56 -0.55 -17.24 1.25
N ARG A 57 0.75 -17.04 1.02
CA ARG A 57 1.26 -16.15 -0.02
C ARG A 57 1.09 -16.76 -1.41
N PRO A 58 0.98 -15.94 -2.46
CA PRO A 58 1.02 -16.41 -3.84
C PRO A 58 2.35 -17.11 -4.14
N GLN A 59 2.34 -17.96 -5.14
CA GLN A 59 3.54 -18.66 -5.60
C GLN A 59 4.61 -17.64 -6.00
N ILE A 60 5.83 -17.85 -5.48
CA ILE A 60 6.98 -16.99 -5.76
C ILE A 60 7.48 -17.29 -7.18
N GLY A 61 7.81 -16.24 -7.93
CA GLY A 61 8.34 -16.37 -9.28
C GLY A 61 8.98 -15.09 -9.78
N ALA A 62 9.25 -15.02 -11.08
CA ALA A 62 9.91 -13.86 -11.70
C ALA A 62 9.18 -12.53 -11.43
N ASN A 63 7.85 -12.59 -11.32
CA ASN A 63 6.98 -11.42 -11.21
C ASN A 63 6.37 -11.23 -9.81
N CYS A 64 6.71 -12.08 -8.84
CA CYS A 64 6.18 -11.99 -7.48
C CYS A 64 7.23 -12.48 -6.49
N GLN A 65 7.70 -11.56 -5.64
CA GLN A 65 8.76 -11.83 -4.67
C GLN A 65 8.36 -11.35 -3.28
N PHE A 66 8.85 -12.04 -2.26
CA PHE A 66 8.69 -11.64 -0.87
C PHE A 66 10.05 -11.53 -0.22
N ARG A 67 10.26 -10.48 0.56
CA ARG A 67 11.50 -10.24 1.29
C ARG A 67 11.20 -10.00 2.76
N GLN A 68 11.98 -10.66 3.60
CA GLN A 68 11.96 -10.39 5.02
C GLN A 68 12.67 -9.07 5.30
N VAL A 69 11.91 -8.03 5.64
CA VAL A 69 12.43 -6.68 5.85
C VAL A 69 11.84 -6.07 7.11
N ASP A 70 12.71 -5.50 7.95
CA ASP A 70 12.33 -4.64 9.07
C ASP A 70 12.09 -3.22 8.55
N LEU A 71 10.82 -2.82 8.50
CA LEU A 71 10.40 -1.51 7.97
C LEU A 71 10.72 -0.34 8.92
N THR A 72 11.28 -0.60 10.10
CA THR A 72 11.83 0.45 10.98
C THR A 72 13.28 0.82 10.63
N ARG A 73 13.88 0.12 9.65
CA ARG A 73 15.21 0.37 9.09
C ARG A 73 15.11 0.90 7.66
N PRO A 74 16.19 1.47 7.09
CA PRO A 74 16.18 1.94 5.71
C PRO A 74 15.74 0.85 4.72
N PHE A 75 14.79 1.20 3.85
CA PHE A 75 14.34 0.38 2.73
C PHE A 75 14.22 1.24 1.47
N SER A 76 14.10 0.58 0.31
CA SER A 76 13.98 1.25 -0.98
C SER A 76 12.58 1.08 -1.57
N LEU A 77 12.09 2.15 -2.22
CA LEU A 77 10.88 2.15 -3.04
C LEU A 77 11.20 2.34 -4.53
N GLN A 78 12.47 2.14 -4.90
CA GLN A 78 12.95 2.39 -6.26
C GLN A 78 12.21 1.53 -7.28
N GLY A 79 11.75 2.18 -8.36
CA GLY A 79 11.06 1.52 -9.46
C GLY A 79 9.61 1.14 -9.17
N ALA A 80 9.05 1.51 -8.01
CA ALA A 80 7.64 1.29 -7.72
C ALA A 80 6.75 2.32 -8.43
N ASP A 81 5.73 1.82 -9.12
CA ASP A 81 4.64 2.62 -9.66
C ASP A 81 3.54 2.81 -8.60
N ILE A 82 3.27 1.77 -7.81
CA ILE A 82 2.33 1.80 -6.69
C ILE A 82 3.02 1.22 -5.45
N VAL A 83 2.91 1.94 -4.33
CA VAL A 83 3.34 1.47 -3.02
C VAL A 83 2.13 1.28 -2.12
N PHE A 84 1.90 0.05 -1.65
CA PHE A 84 0.89 -0.23 -0.64
C PHE A 84 1.49 -0.18 0.76
N VAL A 85 0.76 0.42 1.70
CA VAL A 85 1.04 0.33 3.14
C VAL A 85 -0.16 -0.38 3.76
N CYS A 86 -0.02 -1.68 4.03
CA CYS A 86 -1.14 -2.57 4.38
C CYS A 86 -1.07 -3.01 5.85
N LYS A 87 -1.93 -2.46 6.71
CA LYS A 87 -2.05 -2.80 8.15
C LYS A 87 -0.76 -2.77 8.98
N SER A 88 0.33 -2.29 8.40
CA SER A 88 1.66 -2.36 9.00
C SER A 88 1.88 -1.19 9.95
N PHE A 89 1.35 -0.03 9.60
CA PHE A 89 1.57 1.17 10.37
C PHE A 89 0.81 1.16 11.70
N SER A 90 -0.47 0.81 11.73
CA SER A 90 -1.22 0.77 13.00
C SER A 90 -0.63 -0.21 14.00
N THR A 91 -0.10 -1.36 13.54
CA THR A 91 0.64 -2.31 14.37
C THR A 91 1.93 -1.69 14.90
N MET A 92 2.74 -1.05 14.05
CA MET A 92 3.98 -0.40 14.48
C MET A 92 3.72 0.77 15.43
N TYR A 93 2.70 1.58 15.16
CA TYR A 93 2.28 2.71 15.98
C TYR A 93 1.90 2.26 17.40
N ARG A 94 1.03 1.26 17.52
CA ARG A 94 0.62 0.70 18.82
C ARG A 94 1.77 0.08 19.63
N ASN A 95 2.83 -0.36 18.95
CA ASN A 95 4.02 -0.93 19.57
C ASN A 95 5.15 0.10 19.78
N GLY A 96 4.87 1.40 19.65
CA GLY A 96 5.85 2.48 19.86
C GLY A 96 6.94 2.57 18.79
N GLN A 97 6.73 1.96 17.62
CA GLN A 97 7.66 2.02 16.47
C GLN A 97 7.13 2.88 15.31
N GLY A 98 5.97 3.52 15.47
CA GLY A 98 5.33 4.30 14.41
C GLY A 98 6.21 5.42 13.87
N GLU A 99 6.84 6.21 14.74
CA GLU A 99 7.74 7.29 14.33
C GLU A 99 8.92 6.78 13.50
N LYS A 100 9.56 5.69 13.93
CA LYS A 100 10.68 5.09 13.18
C LYS A 100 10.25 4.67 11.79
N PHE A 101 9.10 3.99 11.67
CA PHE A 101 8.55 3.62 10.38
C PHE A 101 8.27 4.85 9.50
N LEU A 102 7.61 5.88 10.03
CA LEU A 102 7.28 7.08 9.26
C LEU A 102 8.54 7.78 8.77
N ASN A 103 9.58 7.88 9.60
CA ASN A 103 10.87 8.44 9.19
C ASN A 103 11.49 7.66 8.03
N GLN A 104 11.45 6.33 8.07
CA GLN A 104 11.96 5.50 6.97
C GLN A 104 11.09 5.60 5.71
N LEU A 105 9.76 5.64 5.87
CA LEU A 105 8.82 5.80 4.75
C LEU A 105 9.00 7.16 4.06
N VAL A 106 9.02 8.26 4.82
CA VAL A 106 9.25 9.62 4.31
C VAL A 106 10.60 9.69 3.58
N SER A 107 11.64 9.13 4.18
CA SER A 107 12.96 9.04 3.55
C SER A 107 12.92 8.26 2.23
N ALA A 108 12.26 7.10 2.20
CA ALA A 108 12.18 6.28 1.00
C ALA A 108 11.32 6.93 -0.10
N ILE A 109 10.24 7.64 0.26
CA ILE A 109 9.43 8.43 -0.68
C ILE A 109 10.29 9.52 -1.32
N ASN A 110 10.96 10.34 -0.50
CA ASN A 110 11.73 11.48 -1.00
C ASN A 110 12.95 11.09 -1.84
N ASN A 111 13.59 9.96 -1.52
CA ASN A 111 14.86 9.58 -2.15
C ASN A 111 14.71 8.57 -3.28
N HIS A 112 13.66 7.74 -3.29
CA HIS A 112 13.59 6.58 -4.19
C HIS A 112 12.31 6.52 -5.04
N LEU A 113 11.24 7.22 -4.65
CA LEU A 113 9.96 7.11 -5.33
C LEU A 113 9.89 8.12 -6.49
N THR A 114 9.60 7.62 -7.68
CA THR A 114 9.51 8.46 -8.89
C THR A 114 8.28 9.37 -8.85
N ILE A 115 8.40 10.56 -9.41
CA ILE A 115 7.25 11.46 -9.62
C ILE A 115 6.20 10.74 -10.46
N GLY A 116 4.95 10.75 -9.99
CA GLY A 116 3.81 10.09 -10.64
C GLY A 116 3.45 8.74 -10.04
N SER A 117 4.30 8.16 -9.20
CA SER A 117 3.96 6.97 -8.41
C SER A 117 2.89 7.28 -7.36
N VAL A 118 2.16 6.25 -6.93
CA VAL A 118 1.04 6.37 -5.99
C VAL A 118 1.31 5.59 -4.71
N VAL A 119 1.13 6.23 -3.56
CA VAL A 119 1.11 5.56 -2.26
C VAL A 119 -0.33 5.31 -1.85
N VAL A 120 -0.68 4.05 -1.61
CA VAL A 120 -2.00 3.63 -1.15
C VAL A 120 -1.88 3.14 0.29
N PHE A 121 -2.47 3.91 1.20
CA PHE A 121 -2.50 3.58 2.62
C PHE A 121 -3.81 2.85 2.96
N ILE A 122 -3.70 1.59 3.36
CA ILE A 122 -4.82 0.74 3.76
C ILE A 122 -4.53 0.19 5.16
N ASP A 123 -5.06 0.87 6.17
CA ASP A 123 -4.84 0.49 7.55
C ASP A 123 -6.12 0.63 8.40
N VAL A 124 -6.03 0.34 9.68
CA VAL A 124 -7.12 0.46 10.65
C VAL A 124 -7.63 1.90 10.66
N ASN A 125 -8.88 2.08 10.26
CA ASN A 125 -9.56 3.36 10.24
C ASN A 125 -10.37 3.54 11.54
N LEU A 126 -9.68 3.84 12.65
CA LEU A 126 -10.27 4.17 13.95
C LEU A 126 -9.47 5.30 14.65
N ASN A 127 -10.10 6.00 15.60
CA ASN A 127 -9.44 6.99 16.47
C ASN A 127 -8.26 6.35 17.22
N ASP A 128 -7.13 7.04 17.27
CA ASP A 128 -5.92 6.64 18.00
C ASP A 128 -5.20 5.38 17.46
N PHE A 129 -5.50 4.97 16.21
CA PHE A 129 -4.78 3.88 15.52
C PHE A 129 -3.70 4.36 14.55
N GLY A 130 -3.29 5.63 14.64
CA GLY A 130 -2.17 6.18 13.90
C GLY A 130 -2.54 6.85 12.56
N ARG A 131 -3.74 6.64 12.01
CA ARG A 131 -4.08 7.17 10.67
C ARG A 131 -3.81 8.68 10.54
N ASP A 132 -4.14 9.44 11.58
CA ASP A 132 -3.97 10.89 11.56
C ASP A 132 -2.50 11.30 11.63
N GLU A 133 -1.69 10.56 12.38
CA GLU A 133 -0.24 10.70 12.43
C GLU A 133 0.40 10.37 11.09
N PHE A 134 -0.03 9.27 10.45
CA PHE A 134 0.40 8.93 9.08
C PHE A 134 0.06 10.07 8.12
N HIS A 135 -1.19 10.53 8.13
CA HIS A 135 -1.63 11.61 7.24
C HIS A 135 -0.86 12.91 7.49
N THR A 136 -0.62 13.27 8.75
CA THR A 136 0.12 14.48 9.13
C THR A 136 1.56 14.45 8.63
N GLN A 137 2.23 13.29 8.67
CA GLN A 137 3.62 13.16 8.23
C GLN A 137 3.78 12.97 6.72
N VAL A 138 2.83 12.29 6.07
CA VAL A 138 2.96 11.93 4.64
C VAL A 138 2.27 12.94 3.72
N SER A 139 1.16 13.57 4.14
CA SER A 139 0.45 14.54 3.28
C SER A 139 1.30 15.74 2.82
N PRO A 140 2.26 16.30 3.60
CA PRO A 140 3.05 17.44 3.16
C PRO A 140 4.07 17.11 2.08
N ILE A 141 4.44 15.83 1.92
CA ILE A 141 5.48 15.39 0.97
C ILE A 141 4.90 14.79 -0.31
N VAL A 142 3.57 14.75 -0.45
CA VAL A 142 2.88 14.27 -1.66
C VAL A 142 2.11 15.42 -2.31
N SER A 143 2.07 15.44 -3.64
CA SER A 143 1.44 16.53 -4.40
C SER A 143 -0.10 16.52 -4.35
N SER A 144 -0.69 15.37 -4.08
CA SER A 144 -2.14 15.21 -3.93
C SER A 144 -2.43 14.07 -2.98
N ASN A 145 -3.51 14.18 -2.23
CA ASN A 145 -4.01 13.11 -1.39
C ASN A 145 -5.54 13.10 -1.43
N THR A 146 -6.12 11.91 -1.33
CA THR A 146 -7.56 11.71 -1.28
C THR A 146 -7.85 10.67 -0.23
N GLN A 147 -8.85 10.94 0.61
CA GLN A 147 -9.21 10.09 1.72
C GLN A 147 -10.56 9.43 1.44
N TYR A 148 -10.63 8.14 1.70
CA TYR A 148 -11.77 7.31 1.37
C TYR A 148 -12.30 6.59 2.60
N PHE A 149 -13.60 6.26 2.61
CA PHE A 149 -14.22 5.42 3.64
C PHE A 149 -15.23 4.45 3.03
N PHE A 150 -15.43 3.31 3.68
CA PHE A 150 -16.50 2.38 3.32
C PHE A 150 -17.83 2.83 3.94
N ARG A 151 -18.95 2.64 3.22
CA ARG A 151 -20.30 2.86 3.76
C ARG A 151 -20.48 2.14 5.09
N GLY A 152 -21.07 2.83 6.06
CA GLY A 152 -21.28 2.29 7.41
C GLY A 152 -20.05 2.39 8.33
N SER A 153 -18.93 2.94 7.87
CA SER A 153 -17.80 3.25 8.75
C SER A 153 -18.20 4.29 9.79
N THR A 154 -17.88 4.00 11.07
CA THR A 154 -18.10 4.92 12.19
C THR A 154 -17.02 5.99 12.30
N TYR A 155 -15.95 5.90 11.50
CA TYR A 155 -14.84 6.84 11.54
C TYR A 155 -14.63 7.52 10.18
N THR A 156 -15.18 8.71 10.05
CA THR A 156 -15.16 9.54 8.83
C THR A 156 -14.86 11.00 9.20
N ARG A 157 -14.42 11.80 8.22
CA ARG A 157 -14.23 13.25 8.36
C ARG A 157 -14.89 13.99 7.20
N PRO A 158 -15.18 15.30 7.34
CA PRO A 158 -15.62 16.11 6.22
C PRO A 158 -14.67 15.99 5.02
N ASN A 159 -15.22 15.96 3.81
CA ASN A 159 -14.52 15.84 2.52
C ASN A 159 -13.94 14.45 2.19
N TRP A 160 -14.16 13.45 3.03
CA TRP A 160 -13.83 12.08 2.68
C TRP A 160 -14.81 11.53 1.64
N ILE A 161 -14.33 10.65 0.76
CA ILE A 161 -15.12 10.08 -0.34
C ILE A 161 -15.58 8.68 0.04
N GLU A 162 -16.89 8.44 0.00
CA GLU A 162 -17.46 7.10 0.21
C GLU A 162 -17.08 6.18 -0.97
N ILE A 163 -16.47 5.05 -0.66
CA ILE A 163 -16.27 3.94 -1.60
C ILE A 163 -17.61 3.25 -1.76
N GLN A 164 -18.21 3.37 -2.94
CA GLN A 164 -19.39 2.57 -3.27
C GLN A 164 -18.95 1.14 -3.54
N SER A 165 -19.42 0.19 -2.73
CA SER A 165 -19.34 -1.22 -3.08
C SER A 165 -20.33 -1.46 -4.21
N THR A 166 -19.82 -1.80 -5.38
CA THR A 166 -20.67 -2.43 -6.41
C THR A 166 -20.78 -3.90 -6.02
N ASP A 167 -21.99 -4.31 -5.64
CA ASP A 167 -22.36 -5.73 -5.48
C ASP A 167 -22.12 -6.52 -6.78
#